data_AF-A0A7C4X3N9-F1
#
_entry.id   AF-A0A7C4X3N9-F1
#
_cell.length_a   1.000
_cell.length_b   1.000
_cell.length_c   1.000
_cell.angle_alpha   90.00
_cell.angle_beta   90.00
_cell.angle_gamma   90.00
#
_symmetry.space_group_name_H-M   'P 1'
#
loop_
_entity.id
_entity.type
_entity.pdbx_description
1 polymer ?
#
loop_
_entity_poly.entity_id
_entity_poly.type
_entity_poly.pdbx_seq_one_letter_code
_entity_poly.pdbx_strand_id
1 'polypeptide(L)'
;GRLQDPEWKGFDDKGRYDVALFIGLPYYMAWTILSGLKHRATHLKTVSIDKYYQPHASWSFPNLTDEAWEENLKAVRDLLKGPR
;
A
#
# COMPACT_ATOMS: atom_id res chain seq x y z
N GLY A 1 -7.81 -10.45 9.54
CA GLY A 1 -6.42 -10.75 9.17
C GLY A 1 -5.47 -10.07 10.13
N ARG A 2 -4.20 -10.47 10.16
CA ARG A 2 -3.20 -9.97 11.14
C ARG A 2 -3.12 -8.44 11.23
N LEU A 3 -3.23 -7.73 10.11
CA LEU A 3 -3.23 -6.26 10.05
C LEU A 3 -4.37 -5.56 10.81
N GLN A 4 -5.43 -6.27 11.20
CA GLN A 4 -6.54 -5.71 11.99
C GLN A 4 -6.43 -6.07 13.48
N ASP A 5 -5.53 -6.99 13.83
CA ASP A 5 -5.42 -7.58 15.16
C ASP A 5 -4.63 -6.64 16.09
N PRO A 6 -5.24 -6.13 17.18
CA PRO A 6 -4.57 -5.22 18.10
C PRO A 6 -3.41 -5.88 18.87
N GLU A 7 -3.43 -7.20 19.02
CA GLU A 7 -2.40 -7.95 19.76
C GLU A 7 -1.27 -8.44 18.86
N TRP A 8 -1.38 -8.25 17.53
CA TRP A 8 -0.34 -8.68 16.61
C TRP A 8 0.89 -7.76 16.70
N LYS A 9 2.05 -8.34 17.03
CA LYS A 9 3.31 -7.61 17.23
C LYS A 9 4.06 -7.26 15.94
N GLY A 10 3.45 -7.45 14.77
CA GLY A 10 4.10 -7.25 13.49
C GLY A 10 5.00 -8.42 13.09
N PHE A 11 5.83 -8.21 12.06
CA PHE A 11 6.81 -9.20 11.61
C PHE A 11 8.14 -9.15 12.38
N ASP A 12 8.41 -8.02 13.02
CA ASP A 12 9.66 -7.72 13.73
C ASP A 12 9.46 -7.55 15.24
N ASP A 13 8.30 -7.96 15.76
CA ASP A 13 7.88 -7.85 17.17
C ASP A 13 7.85 -6.42 17.75
N LYS A 14 7.91 -5.38 16.90
CA LYS A 14 7.90 -3.97 17.32
C LYS A 14 6.50 -3.35 17.41
N GLY A 15 5.47 -4.15 17.18
CA GLY A 15 4.08 -3.73 17.25
C GLY A 15 3.42 -3.61 15.89
N ARG A 16 2.30 -2.91 15.87
CA ARG A 16 1.42 -2.83 14.69
C ARG A 16 1.94 -1.79 13.70
N TYR A 17 1.77 -2.12 12.42
CA TYR A 17 2.02 -1.17 11.34
C TYR A 17 0.88 -0.15 11.26
N ASP A 18 1.25 1.11 11.02
CA ASP A 18 0.35 2.21 10.73
C ASP A 18 0.23 2.49 9.22
N VAL A 19 1.14 1.95 8.40
CA VAL A 19 1.14 2.02 6.94
C VAL A 19 1.32 0.64 6.30
N ALA A 20 0.53 0.34 5.27
CA ALA A 20 0.73 -0.81 4.39
C ALA A 20 0.81 -0.36 2.92
N LEU A 21 1.93 -0.68 2.26
CA LEU A 21 2.19 -0.38 0.86
C LEU A 21 1.87 -1.59 -0.02
N PHE A 22 1.11 -1.39 -1.09
CA PHE A 22 0.72 -2.42 -2.06
C PHE A 22 1.31 -2.10 -3.44
N ILE A 23 2.00 -3.08 -4.01
CA ILE A 23 2.62 -3.02 -5.34
C ILE A 23 2.71 -4.44 -5.93
N GLY A 24 2.56 -4.57 -7.25
CA GLY A 24 2.79 -5.79 -8.01
C GLY A 24 1.66 -6.83 -7.91
N LEU A 25 0.47 -6.43 -7.47
CA LEU A 25 -0.66 -7.35 -7.33
C LEU A 25 -1.61 -7.27 -8.54
N PRO A 26 -2.24 -8.39 -8.94
CA PRO A 26 -3.38 -8.33 -9.84
C PRO A 26 -4.48 -7.44 -9.25
N TYR A 27 -5.08 -6.59 -10.10
CA TYR A 27 -6.02 -5.55 -9.67
C TYR A 27 -7.13 -6.08 -8.75
N TYR A 28 -7.76 -7.20 -9.10
CA TYR A 28 -8.87 -7.78 -8.34
C TYR A 28 -8.44 -8.29 -6.95
N MET A 29 -7.18 -8.73 -6.82
CA MET A 29 -6.63 -9.19 -5.55
C MET A 29 -6.42 -8.00 -4.62
N ALA A 30 -5.73 -6.96 -5.11
CA ALA A 30 -5.53 -5.72 -4.37
C ALA A 30 -6.88 -5.10 -3.96
N TRP A 31 -7.85 -5.05 -4.88
CA TRP A 31 -9.21 -4.57 -4.61
C TRP A 31 -9.88 -5.28 -3.43
N THR A 32 -9.84 -6.62 -3.44
CA THR A 32 -10.45 -7.46 -2.40
C THR A 32 -9.78 -7.25 -1.04
N ILE A 33 -8.44 -7.23 -1.03
CA ILE A 33 -7.67 -7.03 0.20
C ILE A 33 -7.94 -5.63 0.78
N LEU A 34 -7.85 -4.59 -0.04
CA LEU A 34 -8.04 -3.19 0.37
C LEU A 34 -9.47 -2.94 0.85
N SER A 35 -10.48 -3.52 0.18
CA SER A 35 -11.88 -3.47 0.63
C SER A 35 -12.04 -3.99 2.06
N GLY A 36 -11.42 -5.15 2.36
CA GLY A 36 -11.44 -5.72 3.69
C GLY A 36 -10.75 -4.85 4.74
N LEU A 37 -9.61 -4.25 4.39
CA LEU A 37 -8.83 -3.41 5.30
C LEU A 37 -9.52 -2.07 5.59
N LYS A 38 -10.15 -1.44 4.59
CA LYS A 38 -10.84 -0.14 4.73
C LYS A 38 -11.83 -0.11 5.90
N HIS A 39 -12.55 -1.21 6.12
CA HIS A 39 -13.56 -1.28 7.18
C HIS A 39 -13.05 -1.86 8.50
N ARG A 40 -12.04 -2.74 8.45
CA ARG A 40 -11.63 -3.53 9.62
C ARG A 40 -10.33 -3.07 10.26
N ALA A 41 -9.51 -2.33 9.53
CA ALA A 41 -8.21 -1.82 9.99
C ALA A 41 -8.18 -0.29 9.86
N THR A 42 -9.11 0.42 10.52
CA THR A 42 -9.26 1.89 10.41
C THR A 42 -8.03 2.70 10.86
N HIS A 43 -7.16 2.11 11.68
CA HIS A 43 -5.88 2.66 12.09
C HIS A 43 -4.80 2.62 10.99
N LEU A 44 -4.96 1.72 10.00
CA LEU A 44 -3.97 1.43 8.98
C LEU A 44 -4.19 2.32 7.76
N LYS A 45 -3.19 3.11 7.39
CA LYS A 45 -3.14 3.82 6.10
C LYS A 45 -2.69 2.85 5.02
N THR A 46 -3.51 2.68 3.99
CA THR A 46 -3.18 1.82 2.85
C THR A 46 -2.78 2.67 1.66
N VAL A 47 -1.61 2.38 1.10
CA VAL A 47 -1.04 3.09 -0.04
C VAL A 47 -0.88 2.09 -1.19
N SER A 48 -1.52 2.35 -2.33
CA SER A 48 -1.29 1.57 -3.54
C SER A 48 -0.43 2.36 -4.52
N ILE A 49 0.70 1.79 -4.91
CA ILE A 49 1.59 2.34 -5.94
C ILE A 49 1.61 1.45 -7.18
N ASP A 50 0.50 0.76 -7.45
CA ASP A 50 0.28 0.00 -8.68
C ASP A 50 -0.18 0.91 -9.83
N LYS A 51 -0.08 0.44 -11.07
CA LYS A 51 -0.45 1.21 -12.27
C LYS A 51 -1.96 1.48 -12.42
N TYR A 52 -2.80 0.78 -11.66
CA TYR A 52 -4.25 0.92 -11.69
C TYR A 52 -4.76 1.49 -10.37
N TYR A 53 -5.65 2.47 -10.48
CA TYR A 53 -6.21 3.19 -9.34
C TYR A 53 -7.03 2.27 -8.42
N GLN A 54 -6.73 2.29 -7.12
CA GLN A 54 -7.43 1.52 -6.09
C GLN A 54 -8.29 2.44 -5.18
N PRO A 55 -9.63 2.52 -5.37
CA PRO A 55 -10.50 3.39 -4.57
C PRO A 55 -10.70 2.95 -3.11
N HIS A 56 -10.27 1.73 -2.78
CA HIS A 56 -10.30 1.23 -1.41
C HIS A 56 -9.00 1.51 -0.64
N ALA A 57 -7.95 1.97 -1.31
CA ALA A 57 -6.75 2.46 -0.64
C ALA A 57 -7.02 3.84 -0.01
N SER A 58 -6.30 4.17 1.06
CA SER A 58 -6.27 5.55 1.59
C SER A 58 -5.66 6.52 0.57
N TRP A 59 -4.70 6.05 -0.22
CA TRP A 59 -4.11 6.76 -1.34
C TRP A 59 -3.69 5.77 -2.43
N SER A 60 -3.84 6.16 -3.69
CA SER A 60 -3.43 5.35 -4.84
C SER A 60 -2.84 6.25 -5.93
N PHE A 61 -1.88 5.71 -6.68
CA PHE A 61 -1.60 6.27 -8.00
C PHE A 61 -2.87 6.29 -8.86
N PRO A 62 -3.00 7.25 -9.79
CA PRO A 62 -4.05 7.21 -10.81
C PRO A 62 -3.81 6.03 -11.77
N ASN A 63 -4.71 5.84 -12.73
CA ASN A 63 -4.42 4.93 -13.84
C ASN A 63 -3.26 5.50 -14.67
N LEU A 64 -2.19 4.72 -14.80
CA LEU A 64 -0.95 5.10 -15.48
C LEU A 64 -0.68 4.15 -16.65
N THR A 65 0.10 4.61 -17.63
CA THR A 65 0.76 3.71 -18.58
C THR A 65 1.90 2.97 -17.89
N ASP A 66 2.43 1.93 -18.52
CA ASP A 66 3.55 1.18 -17.94
C ASP A 66 4.81 2.06 -17.80
N GLU A 67 5.05 2.96 -18.76
CA GLU A 67 6.18 3.89 -18.74
C GLU A 67 6.03 4.90 -17.59
N ALA A 68 4.86 5.53 -17.46
CA ALA A 68 4.60 6.49 -16.40
C ALA A 68 4.63 5.82 -15.02
N TRP A 69 4.17 4.58 -14.91
CA TRP A 69 4.27 3.81 -13.68
C TRP A 69 5.73 3.56 -13.29
N GLU A 70 6.57 3.12 -14.23
CA GLU A 70 8.00 2.90 -14.00
C GLU A 70 8.72 4.19 -13.56
N GLU A 71 8.42 5.33 -14.20
CA GLU A 71 8.96 6.65 -13.81
C GLU A 71 8.56 7.04 -12.38
N ASN A 72 7.30 6.87 -12.03
CA ASN A 72 6.82 7.15 -10.67
C ASN A 72 7.48 6.24 -9.62
N LEU A 73 7.68 4.95 -9.93
CA LEU A 73 8.41 4.04 -9.04
C LEU A 73 9.88 4.45 -8.85
N LYS A 74 10.54 4.92 -9.91
CA LYS A 74 11.91 5.48 -9.82
C LYS A 74 11.94 6.70 -8.89
N ALA A 75 10.97 7.61 -9.04
CA ALA A 75 10.86 8.79 -8.19
C ALA A 75 10.62 8.44 -6.71
N VAL A 76 9.73 7.49 -6.41
CA VAL A 76 9.51 6.98 -5.05
C VAL A 76 10.80 6.38 -4.48
N ARG A 77 11.49 5.56 -5.26
CA ARG A 77 12.77 4.95 -4.86
C ARG A 77 13.84 6.01 -4.55
N ASP A 78 13.92 7.08 -5.33
CA ASP A 78 14.89 8.14 -5.10
C ASP A 78 14.54 8.99 -3.89
N LEU A 79 13.26 9.22 -3.62
CA LEU A 79 12.78 9.88 -2.40
C LEU A 79 13.14 9.08 -1.14
N LEU A 80 12.99 7.76 -1.19
CA LEU A 80 13.26 6.86 -0.04
C LEU A 80 14.74 6.69 0.28
N LYS A 81 15.65 6.99 -0.65
CA LYS A 81 17.10 6.94 -0.41
C LYS A 81 17.60 8.05 0.53
N GLY A 82 16.76 9.03 0.85
CA GLY A 82 17.13 10.20 1.67
C GLY A 82 18.03 11.18 0.92
N PRO A 83 18.29 12.38 1.47
CA PRO A 83 19.31 13.26 0.92
C PRO A 83 20.67 12.54 0.95
N ARG A 84 21.38 12.59 -0.18
CA ARG A 84 22.79 12.17 -0.26
C ARG A 84 23.66 12.97 0.69
#